data_AF-A0A0F9ASJ9-F1
#
_entry.id   AF-A0A0F9ASJ9-F1
#
_cell.length_a   1.000
_cell.length_b   1.000
_cell.length_c   1.000
_cell.angle_alpha   90.00
_cell.angle_beta   90.00
_cell.angle_gamma   90.00
#
_symmetry.space_group_name_H-M   'P 1'
#
loop_
_entity.id
_entity.type
_entity.pdbx_description
1 polymer ?
#
loop_
_entity_poly.entity_id
_entity_poly.type
_entity_poly.pdbx_seq_one_letter_code
_entity_poly.pdbx_strand_id
1 'polypeptide(L)' 'SKQDIEQVFGAELEWMRLDEKKSCRIQFSTKADGFNKDTWPNAVAWHLEQMTKLEKALKGPLQKAAEALKNKPAEVS' A
#
# COMPACT_ATOMS: atom_id res chain seq x y z
N SER A 1 8.55 -9.29 -3.91
CA SER A 1 8.29 -8.74 -5.26
C SER A 1 6.87 -8.13 -5.28
N LYS A 2 6.43 -7.50 -6.39
CA LYS A 2 5.04 -7.02 -6.54
C LYS A 2 4.04 -8.16 -6.27
N GLN A 3 4.22 -9.29 -6.95
CA GLN A 3 3.33 -10.44 -6.83
C GLN A 3 3.25 -11.00 -5.40
N ASP A 4 4.37 -11.06 -4.68
CA ASP A 4 4.34 -11.55 -3.29
C ASP A 4 3.48 -10.65 -2.39
N ILE A 5 3.54 -9.33 -2.60
CA ILE A 5 2.74 -8.36 -1.85
C ILE A 5 1.27 -8.53 -2.16
N GLU A 6 0.90 -8.66 -3.44
CA GLU A 6 -0.48 -8.87 -3.87
C GLU A 6 -1.03 -10.22 -3.39
N GLN A 7 -0.20 -11.26 -3.35
CA GLN A 7 -0.58 -12.57 -2.82
C GLN A 7 -0.86 -12.50 -1.31
N VAL A 8 -0.04 -11.79 -0.53
CA VAL A 8 -0.28 -11.61 0.92
C VAL A 8 -1.47 -10.67 1.17
N PHE A 9 -1.64 -9.64 0.34
CA PHE A 9 -2.78 -8.73 0.43
C PHE A 9 -4.11 -9.43 0.08
N GLY A 10 -4.07 -10.36 -0.88
CA GLY A 10 -5.22 -11.14 -1.35
C GLY A 10 -5.96 -10.55 -2.53
N ALA A 11 -5.42 -9.52 -3.18
CA ALA A 11 -5.96 -8.91 -4.39
C ALA A 11 -4.86 -8.17 -5.17
N GLU A 12 -5.12 -7.85 -6.44
CA GLU A 12 -4.27 -6.95 -7.20
C GLU A 12 -4.34 -5.53 -6.63
N LEU A 13 -3.17 -4.89 -6.55
CA LEU A 13 -3.04 -3.50 -6.11
C LEU A 13 -2.79 -2.61 -7.32
N GLU A 14 -3.20 -1.35 -7.22
CA GLU A 14 -2.85 -0.35 -8.22
C GLU A 14 -1.49 0.27 -7.85
N TRP A 15 -0.51 0.12 -8.75
CA TRP A 15 0.84 0.63 -8.58
C TRP A 15 1.07 1.78 -9.54
N MET A 16 1.34 2.97 -9.00
CA MET A 16 1.53 4.18 -9.78
C MET A 16 2.92 4.76 -9.48
N ARG A 17 3.75 4.81 -10.51
CA ARG A 17 4.99 5.57 -10.49
C ARG A 17 4.64 7.05 -10.67
N LEU A 18 5.21 7.91 -9.84
CA LEU A 18 5.03 9.36 -9.95
C LEU A 18 6.36 9.94 -10.42
N ASP A 19 6.66 9.87 -11.72
CA ASP A 19 7.97 10.19 -12.27
C ASP A 19 8.48 11.60 -11.92
N GLU A 20 7.56 12.55 -11.77
CA GLU A 20 7.85 13.94 -11.39
C GLU A 20 8.12 14.13 -9.89
N LYS A 21 7.96 13.08 -9.07
CA LYS A 21 8.11 13.12 -7.62
C LYS A 21 9.08 12.04 -7.15
N LYS A 22 9.75 12.30 -6.03
CA LYS A 22 10.51 11.27 -5.32
C LYS A 22 9.58 10.36 -4.50
N SER A 23 8.51 9.88 -5.11
CA SER A 23 7.52 9.03 -4.48
C SER A 23 6.81 8.13 -5.50
N CYS A 24 6.12 7.12 -4.99
CA CYS A 24 5.16 6.32 -5.75
C CYS A 24 3.87 6.22 -4.95
N ARG A 25 2.81 5.70 -5.57
CA ARG A 25 1.56 5.39 -4.89
C ARG A 25 1.20 3.92 -5.12
N ILE A 26 0.78 3.28 -4.04
CA ILE A 26 0.19 1.95 -4.04
C ILE A 26 -1.20 2.11 -3.44
N GLN A 27 -2.25 1.70 -4.14
CA GLN A 27 -3.62 1.91 -3.67
C GLN A 27 -4.55 0.71 -3.95
N PHE A 28 -5.60 0.64 -3.16
CA PHE A 28 -6.73 -0.26 -3.34
C PHE A 28 -8.00 0.50 -2.99
N SER A 29 -9.04 0.42 -3.82
CA SER A 29 -10.22 1.26 -3.68
C SER A 29 -11.52 0.48 -3.86
N THR A 30 -12.59 1.01 -3.27
CA THR A 30 -13.96 0.56 -3.51
C THR A 30 -14.85 1.77 -3.68
N LYS A 31 -16.04 1.57 -4.26
CA LYS A 31 -17.07 2.61 -4.32
C LYS A 31 -17.71 2.75 -2.94
N ALA A 32 -17.86 3.99 -2.49
CA ALA A 32 -18.59 4.35 -1.27
C ALA A 32 -19.52 5.53 -1.58
N ASP A 33 -20.74 5.49 -1.01
CA ASP A 33 -21.68 6.59 -1.14
C ASP A 33 -21.43 7.62 -0.03
N GLY A 34 -20.85 8.76 -0.42
CA GLY A 34 -20.55 9.85 0.51
C GLY A 34 -21.79 10.62 1.00
N PHE A 35 -22.95 10.46 0.37
CA PHE A 35 -24.19 11.14 0.75
C PHE A 35 -25.11 10.24 1.59
N ASN A 36 -25.00 8.93 1.44
CA ASN A 36 -25.77 7.96 2.22
C ASN A 36 -25.05 7.54 3.52
N LYS A 37 -25.37 8.24 4.61
CA LYS A 37 -24.81 8.00 5.94
C LYS A 37 -25.06 6.59 6.48
N ASP A 38 -26.13 5.93 6.07
CA ASP A 38 -26.45 4.57 6.53
C ASP A 38 -25.40 3.55 6.04
N THR A 39 -24.69 3.87 4.96
CA THR A 39 -23.64 3.01 4.39
C THR A 39 -22.25 3.28 4.96
N TRP A 40 -22.06 4.39 5.67
CA TRP A 40 -20.75 4.79 6.19
C TRP A 40 -20.13 3.77 7.15
N PRO A 41 -20.87 3.14 8.08
CA PRO A 41 -20.30 2.11 8.94
C PRO A 41 -19.69 0.96 8.13
N ASN A 42 -20.33 0.56 7.01
CA ASN A 42 -19.82 -0.48 6.13
C ASN A 42 -18.56 -0.03 5.39
N ALA A 43 -18.53 1.22 4.89
CA ALA A 43 -17.35 1.77 4.24
C ALA A 43 -16.15 1.87 5.19
N VAL A 44 -16.39 2.26 6.45
CA VAL A 44 -15.36 2.31 7.50
C VAL A 44 -14.87 0.91 7.85
N ALA A 45 -15.77 -0.06 8.05
CA ALA A 45 -15.41 -1.44 8.33
C ALA A 45 -14.57 -2.05 7.20
N TRP A 46 -14.98 -1.82 5.94
CA TRP A 46 -14.21 -2.23 4.77
C TRP A 46 -12.83 -1.57 4.76
N HIS A 47 -12.76 -0.26 5.01
CA HIS A 47 -11.48 0.46 5.00
C HIS A 47 -10.52 -0.06 6.07
N LEU A 48 -11.00 -0.29 7.30
CA LEU A 48 -10.18 -0.85 8.39
C LEU A 48 -9.67 -2.25 8.06
N GLU A 49 -10.52 -3.10 7.47
CA GLU A 49 -10.11 -4.44 7.04
C GLU A 49 -9.00 -4.38 5.98
N GLN A 50 -9.22 -3.63 4.90
CA GLN A 50 -8.26 -3.56 3.79
C GLN A 50 -6.97 -2.85 4.21
N MET A 51 -7.05 -1.79 5.01
CA MET A 51 -5.86 -1.09 5.49
C MET A 51 -4.99 -2.00 6.39
N THR A 52 -5.61 -2.84 7.21
CA THR A 52 -4.90 -3.84 8.02
C THR A 52 -4.20 -4.89 7.15
N LYS A 53 -4.87 -5.38 6.09
CA LYS A 53 -4.27 -6.30 5.12
C LYS A 53 -3.09 -5.66 4.38
N LEU A 54 -3.24 -4.40 3.99
CA LEU A 54 -2.21 -3.64 3.27
C LEU A 54 -0.98 -3.42 4.14
N GLU A 55 -1.14 -3.03 5.41
CA GLU A 55 -0.04 -2.89 6.37
C GLU A 55 0.75 -4.20 6.51
N LYS A 56 0.05 -5.32 6.72
CA LYS A 56 0.67 -6.65 6.83
C LYS A 56 1.45 -7.04 5.57
N ALA A 57 0.89 -6.80 4.39
CA ALA A 57 1.53 -7.15 3.12
C ALA A 57 2.79 -6.31 2.84
N LEU A 58 2.79 -5.03 3.22
CA LEU A 58 3.91 -4.11 2.95
C LEU A 58 5.00 -4.11 4.02
N LYS A 59 4.68 -4.41 5.28
CA LYS A 59 5.60 -4.30 6.42
C LYS A 59 6.94 -5.00 6.18
N GLY A 60 6.91 -6.30 5.86
CA GLY A 60 8.12 -7.09 5.64
C GLY A 60 8.98 -6.57 4.47
N PRO A 61 8.40 -6.39 3.26
CA PRO A 61 9.11 -5.82 2.11
C PRO A 61 9.73 -4.44 2.39
N LEU A 62 9.01 -3.54 3.07
CA LEU A 62 9.52 -2.21 3.41
C LEU A 62 10.67 -2.27 4.43
N GLN A 63 10.59 -3.16 5.42
CA GLN A 63 11.69 -3.39 6.36
C GLN A 63 12.96 -3.85 5.62
N LYS A 64 12.84 -4.87 4.76
CA LYS A 64 13.95 -5.37 3.94
C LYS A 64 14.54 -4.29 3.04
N ALA A 65 13.70 -3.46 2.42
CA ALA A 65 14.14 -2.34 1.59
C ALA A 65 14.92 -1.31 2.41
N ALA A 66 14.43 -0.96 3.61
CA ALA A 66 15.12 -0.03 4.50
C ALA A 66 16.48 -0.59 4.98
N GLU A 67 16.58 -1.88 5.28
CA GLU A 67 17.84 -2.54 5.64
C GLU A 67 18.83 -2.54 4.49
N ALA A 68 18.38 -2.85 3.27
CA ALA A 68 19.22 -2.81 2.07
C ALA A 68 19.78 -1.40 1.80
N LEU A 69 19.01 -0.35 2.04
CA LEU A 69 19.45 1.04 1.89
C LEU A 69 20.53 1.43 2.91
N LYS A 70 20.47 0.92 4.15
CA LYS A 70 21.51 1.18 5.17
C LYS A 70 22.84 0.52 4.85
N ASN A 71 22.80 -0.64 4.19
CA ASN A 71 23.98 -1.44 3.86
C ASN A 71 24.62 -1.04 2.52
N LYS A 72 24.05 -0.06 1.79
CA LYS A 72 24.65 0.50 0.58
C LYS A 72 25.56 1.67 0.98
N PRO A 73 26.87 1.64 0.69
CA PRO A 73 27.70 2.84 0.82
C PRO A 73 27.05 3.96 0.02
N ALA A 74 26.98 5.17 0.58
CA ALA A 74 26.51 6.33 -0.15
C ALA A 74 27.38 6.48 -1.40
N GLU A 75 26.80 6.27 -2.59
CA GLU A 75 27.42 6.71 -3.83
C GLU A 75 27.52 8.24 -3.71
N VAL A 76 28.76 8.70 -3.55
CA VAL A 76 29.13 10.11 -3.60
C VAL A 76 28.83 10.57 -5.03
N SER A 77 27.74 11.31 -5.18
CA SER A 77 27.47 12.14 -6.37
C SER A 77 28.41 13.34 -6.41
#